data_AF-A0AA95MGV4-F1
#
_entry.id   AF-A0AA95MGV4-F1
#
_cell.length_a   1.000
_cell.length_b   1.000
_cell.length_c   1.000
_cell.angle_alpha   90.00
_cell.angle_beta   90.00
_cell.angle_gamma   90.00
#
_symmetry.space_group_name_H-M   'P 1'
#
loop_
_entity.id
_entity.type
_entity.pdbx_description
1 polymer ?
#
loop_
_entity_poly.entity_id
_entity_poly.type
_entity_poly.pdbx_seq_one_letter_code
_entity_poly.pdbx_strand_id
1 'polypeptide(L)'
;MKDLSILNVLEALKTRLDENYLLNVHSSSGIYPKVGFNFNKPITKDELEILITKNQLVLPTEYKDLLLLHNGAEFFTYEYGYFFCLIHI
;
A
#
# COMPACT_ATOMS: atom_id res chain seq x y z
N MET A 1 -19.69 -4.44 -12.58
CA MET A 1 -18.53 -3.63 -12.14
C MET A 1 -17.99 -4.28 -10.89
N LYS A 2 -16.67 -4.45 -10.73
CA LYS A 2 -16.10 -4.81 -9.42
C LYS A 2 -16.37 -3.64 -8.48
N ASP A 3 -16.86 -3.91 -7.28
CA ASP A 3 -17.06 -2.89 -6.25
C ASP A 3 -15.74 -2.15 -5.97
N LEU A 4 -15.82 -0.83 -5.79
CA LEU A 4 -14.67 0.03 -5.50
C LEU A 4 -14.26 -0.13 -4.03
N SER A 5 -13.75 -1.31 -3.65
CA SER A 5 -13.18 -1.58 -2.33
C SER A 5 -11.66 -1.49 -2.35
N ILE A 6 -11.06 -1.15 -1.21
CA ILE A 6 -9.59 -1.07 -1.09
C ILE A 6 -8.91 -2.39 -1.44
N LEU A 7 -9.51 -3.52 -1.06
CA LEU A 7 -9.06 -4.86 -1.40
C LEU A 7 -9.00 -5.06 -2.92
N ASN A 8 -10.09 -4.71 -3.63
CA ASN A 8 -10.14 -4.88 -5.08
C ASN A 8 -9.12 -4.00 -5.81
N VAL A 9 -8.90 -2.78 -5.32
CA VAL A 9 -7.90 -1.85 -5.88
C VAL A 9 -6.48 -2.38 -5.67
N LEU A 10 -6.15 -2.84 -4.45
CA LEU A 10 -4.82 -3.38 -4.13
C LEU A 10 -4.53 -4.67 -4.89
N GLU A 11 -5.49 -5.58 -4.97
CA GLU A 11 -5.31 -6.82 -5.73
C GLU A 11 -5.14 -6.53 -7.22
N ALA A 12 -5.93 -5.61 -7.79
CA ALA A 12 -5.73 -5.18 -9.17
C ALA A 12 -4.34 -4.56 -9.41
N LEU A 13 -3.82 -3.77 -8.46
CA LEU A 13 -2.45 -3.27 -8.51
C LEU A 13 -1.42 -4.42 -8.49
N LYS A 14 -1.51 -5.32 -7.51
CA LYS A 14 -0.56 -6.44 -7.35
C LYS A 14 -0.52 -7.36 -8.57
N THR A 15 -1.64 -7.57 -9.26
CA THR A 15 -1.66 -8.39 -10.50
C THR A 15 -0.81 -7.81 -11.64
N ARG A 16 -0.42 -6.54 -11.55
CA ARG A 16 0.42 -5.86 -12.55
C ARG A 16 1.89 -5.82 -12.17
N LEU A 17 2.22 -6.21 -10.93
CA LEU A 17 3.59 -6.21 -10.43
C LEU A 17 4.28 -7.54 -10.77
N ASP A 18 5.60 -7.50 -10.93
CA ASP A 18 6.41 -8.73 -11.04
C ASP A 18 6.63 -9.37 -9.66
N GLU A 19 7.33 -10.51 -9.63
CA GLU A 19 7.60 -11.26 -8.39
C GLU A 19 8.40 -10.47 -7.34
N ASN A 20 9.04 -9.36 -7.74
CA ASN A 20 9.80 -8.47 -6.88
C ASN A 20 9.03 -7.19 -6.53
N TYR A 21 7.70 -7.18 -6.76
CA TYR A 21 6.84 -6.01 -6.58
C TYR A 21 7.28 -4.80 -7.40
N LEU A 22 7.81 -5.02 -8.61
CA LEU A 22 8.20 -3.94 -9.52
C LEU A 22 7.15 -3.76 -10.62
N LEU A 23 6.96 -2.50 -11.04
CA LEU A 23 6.14 -2.12 -12.19
C LEU A 23 7.02 -1.48 -13.26
N ASN A 24 6.86 -1.93 -14.51
CA ASN A 24 7.44 -1.24 -15.66
C ASN A 24 6.60 0.01 -15.95
N VAL A 25 7.24 1.18 -15.94
CA VAL A 25 6.57 2.45 -16.22
C VAL A 25 7.07 3.02 -17.54
N HIS A 26 6.16 3.57 -18.34
CA HIS A 26 6.55 4.29 -19.56
C HIS A 26 7.03 5.69 -19.19
N SER A 27 8.24 6.04 -19.61
CA SER A 27 8.76 7.41 -19.47
C SER A 27 8.91 8.09 -20.82
N SER A 28 8.86 9.43 -20.82
CA SER A 28 9.03 10.25 -22.02
C SER A 28 10.42 10.17 -22.63
N SER A 29 11.41 9.62 -21.91
CA SER A 29 12.78 9.44 -22.41
C SER A 29 12.95 8.19 -23.29
N GLY A 30 11.88 7.41 -23.51
CA GLY A 30 11.95 6.14 -24.23
C GLY A 30 12.56 4.99 -23.40
N ILE A 31 12.91 5.26 -22.15
CA ILE A 31 13.36 4.26 -21.16
C ILE A 31 12.12 3.73 -20.43
N TYR A 32 12.15 2.44 -20.10
CA TYR A 32 11.12 1.76 -19.30
C TYR A 32 11.66 1.49 -17.89
N PRO A 33 11.75 2.52 -17.02
CA PRO A 33 12.22 2.30 -15.66
C PRO A 33 11.28 1.34 -14.92
N LYS A 34 11.90 0.50 -14.08
CA LYS A 34 11.19 -0.27 -13.06
C LYS A 34 11.10 0.57 -11.80
N VAL A 35 9.90 0.66 -11.24
CA VAL A 35 9.65 1.27 -9.94
C VAL A 35 9.10 0.22 -8.99
N GLY A 36 9.52 0.26 -7.73
CA GLY A 36 9.12 -0.73 -6.75
C GLY A 36 7.90 -0.32 -5.93
N PHE A 37 7.39 -1.30 -5.20
CA PHE A 37 6.31 -1.15 -4.24
C PHE A 37 6.68 -1.95 -3.00
N ASN A 38 6.68 -1.30 -1.84
CA ASN A 38 6.92 -1.97 -0.57
C ASN A 38 5.60 -2.02 0.19
N PHE A 39 5.08 -3.22 0.44
CA PHE A 39 3.88 -3.41 1.24
C PHE A 39 4.27 -3.91 2.62
N ASN A 40 3.94 -3.15 3.66
CA ASN A 40 4.25 -3.56 5.02
C ASN A 40 3.37 -4.74 5.43
N LYS A 41 3.82 -5.47 6.44
CA LYS A 41 3.04 -6.55 7.03
C LYS A 41 1.72 -5.98 7.57
N PRO A 42 0.60 -6.71 7.44
CA PRO A 42 -0.65 -6.29 8.04
C PRO A 42 -0.54 -6.17 9.55
N ILE A 43 -1.22 -5.18 10.13
CA ILE A 43 -1.40 -5.09 11.58
C ILE A 43 -2.43 -6.14 12.01
N THR A 44 -2.28 -6.72 13.20
CA THR A 44 -3.32 -7.61 13.73
C THR A 44 -4.51 -6.79 14.23
N LYS A 45 -5.68 -7.45 14.35
CA LYS A 45 -6.89 -6.80 14.91
C LYS A 45 -6.65 -6.32 16.34
N ASP A 46 -5.98 -7.13 17.17
CA ASP A 46 -5.71 -6.79 18.56
C ASP A 46 -4.77 -5.58 18.67
N GLU A 47 -3.70 -5.54 17.86
CA GLU A 47 -2.80 -4.38 17.80
C GLU A 47 -3.53 -3.12 17.32
N LEU A 48 -4.40 -3.24 16.32
CA LEU A 48 -5.19 -2.11 15.81
C LEU A 48 -6.16 -1.57 16.86
N GLU A 49 -6.85 -2.43 17.61
CA GLU A 49 -7.74 -2.02 18.69
C GLU A 49 -6.99 -1.36 19.85
N ILE A 50 -5.83 -1.91 20.23
CA ILE A 50 -4.94 -1.28 21.23
C ILE A 50 -4.52 0.11 20.77
N LEU A 51 -4.12 0.24 19.50
CA LEU A 51 -3.65 1.49 18.90
C LEU A 51 -4.76 2.55 18.84
N ILE A 52 -5.96 2.16 18.41
CA ILE A 52 -7.14 3.03 18.35
C ILE A 52 -7.50 3.51 19.75
N THR A 53 -7.56 2.59 20.72
CA THR A 53 -7.97 2.88 22.10
C THR A 53 -6.93 3.75 22.81
N LYS A 54 -5.64 3.39 22.73
CA LYS A 54 -4.55 4.09 23.41
C LYS A 54 -4.42 5.53 22.93
N ASN A 55 -4.59 5.76 21.64
CA ASN A 55 -4.39 7.07 21.01
C ASN A 55 -5.71 7.83 20.78
N GLN A 56 -6.85 7.28 21.19
CA GLN A 56 -8.19 7.85 21.01
C GLN A 56 -8.46 8.22 19.53
N LEU A 57 -8.02 7.39 18.60
CA LEU A 57 -8.14 7.63 17.17
C LEU A 57 -9.53 7.27 16.67
N VAL A 58 -10.08 8.07 15.77
CA VAL A 58 -11.29 7.73 15.00
C VAL A 58 -10.85 7.51 13.55
N LEU A 59 -10.68 6.24 13.18
CA LEU A 59 -10.25 5.85 11.84
C LEU A 59 -11.47 5.47 10.98
N PRO A 60 -11.54 5.91 9.71
CA PRO A 60 -12.52 5.42 8.75
C PRO A 60 -12.42 3.89 8.56
N THR A 61 -13.54 3.24 8.27
CA THR A 61 -13.59 1.77 8.08
C THR A 61 -12.62 1.31 7.00
N GLU A 62 -12.58 2.01 5.88
CA GLU A 62 -11.72 1.69 4.74
C GLU A 62 -10.24 1.78 5.08
N TYR A 63 -9.88 2.68 6.00
CA TYR A 63 -8.50 2.81 6.47
C TYR A 63 -8.13 1.70 7.45
N LYS A 64 -9.06 1.28 8.31
CA LYS A 64 -8.86 0.08 9.15
C LYS A 64 -8.66 -1.16 8.28
N ASP A 65 -9.49 -1.33 7.25
CA ASP A 65 -9.38 -2.43 6.29
C ASP A 65 -8.03 -2.40 5.56
N LEU A 66 -7.55 -1.22 5.18
CA LEU A 66 -6.21 -1.06 4.62
C LEU A 66 -5.13 -1.54 5.58
N LEU A 67 -5.13 -1.08 6.84
CA LEU A 67 -4.10 -1.45 7.82
C LEU A 67 -4.07 -2.96 8.09
N LEU A 68 -5.26 -3.60 8.11
CA LEU A 68 -5.42 -5.05 8.25
C LEU A 68 -4.99 -5.85 7.01
N LEU A 69 -4.82 -5.20 5.86
CA LEU A 69 -4.23 -5.79 4.65
C LEU A 69 -2.72 -5.52 4.60
N HIS A 70 -2.32 -4.27 4.84
CA HIS A 70 -0.95 -3.77 4.88
C HIS A 70 -0.87 -2.59 5.84
N ASN A 71 -0.04 -2.67 6.89
CA ASN A 71 0.18 -1.54 7.80
C ASN A 71 1.08 -0.49 7.14
N GLY A 72 0.52 0.26 6.19
CA GLY A 72 1.23 1.20 5.34
C GLY A 72 1.91 0.53 4.13
N ALA A 73 2.35 1.38 3.21
CA ALA A 73 3.03 0.96 1.99
C ALA A 73 3.80 2.13 1.36
N GLU A 74 4.87 1.83 0.64
CA GLU A 74 5.63 2.80 -0.16
C GLU A 74 5.42 2.48 -1.64
N PHE A 75 5.17 3.52 -2.43
CA PHE A 75 4.83 3.40 -3.84
C PHE A 75 5.88 4.10 -4.69
N PHE A 76 6.15 3.48 -5.84
CA PHE A 76 7.14 3.96 -6.80
C PHE A 76 8.53 4.10 -6.17
N THR A 77 8.98 3.08 -5.43
CA THR A 77 10.28 3.08 -4.79
C THR A 77 11.39 2.99 -5.83
N TYR A 78 12.51 3.65 -5.55
CA TYR A 78 13.73 3.66 -6.35
C TYR A 78 14.92 3.79 -5.41
N GLU A 79 16.14 3.78 -5.94
CA GLU A 79 17.38 3.71 -5.16
C GLU A 79 17.55 4.82 -4.10
N TYR A 80 16.85 5.95 -4.25
CA TYR A 80 16.94 7.08 -3.31
C TYR A 80 15.66 7.34 -2.49
N GLY A 81 14.64 6.46 -2.55
CA GLY A 81 13.44 6.59 -1.74
C GLY A 81 12.16 6.17 -2.44
N TYR A 82 11.06 6.87 -2.17
CA TYR A 82 9.73 6.62 -2.73
C TYR A 82 9.05 7.93 -3.12
N PHE A 83 8.06 7.87 -4.02
CA PHE A 83 7.27 9.06 -4.39
C PHE A 83 6.07 9.27 -3.47
N PHE A 84 5.43 8.19 -3.03
CA PHE A 84 4.26 8.26 -2.15
C PHE A 84 4.34 7.20 -1.08
N CYS A 85 3.85 7.49 0.13
CA CYS A 85 3.67 6.51 1.18
C CYS A 85 2.26 6.58 1.76
N LEU A 86 1.72 5.42 2.11
CA LEU A 86 0.61 5.28 3.03
C LEU A 86 1.21 5.12 4.42
N ILE A 87 0.86 6.05 5.30
CA ILE A 87 1.42 6.13 6.65
C ILE A 87 1.00 4.86 7.41
N HIS A 88 1.99 4.17 7.97
CA HIS A 88 1.76 3.13 8.96
C HIS A 88 1.63 3.76 10.34
N ILE A 89 0.94 3.10 11.26
CA ILE A 89 0.81 3.55 12.66
C ILE A 89 1.41 2.51 13.60
#